data_AF-A0A497HHN4-F1
#
_entry.id   AF-A0A497HHN4-F1
#
_cell.length_a   1.000
_cell.length_b   1.000
_cell.length_c   1.000
_cell.angle_alpha   90.00
_cell.angle_beta   90.00
_cell.angle_gamma   90.00
#
_symmetry.space_group_name_H-M   'P 1'
#
loop_
_entity.id
_entity.type
_entity.pdbx_description
1 polymer ?
#
loop_
_entity_poly.entity_id
_entity_poly.type
_entity_poly.pdbx_seq_one_letter_code
_entity_poly.pdbx_strand_id
1 'polypeptide(L)'
;MGESRRLSKVDKEVIAVALDNMGRGDVCIITDDYSIQNVASFLGLKFRGLSEKGITKRFIWRFRCRGCKKIFKKFYPSCPDCGSELKPIVRKKDKVEL
;
A
#
# COMPACT_ATOMS: atom_id res chain seq x y z
N MET A 1 0.67 14.73 13.95
CA MET A 1 0.07 13.97 12.83
C MET A 1 -0.66 14.94 11.92
N GLY A 2 -0.37 14.94 10.62
CA GLY A 2 -0.87 15.92 9.63
C GLY A 2 -2.24 15.61 9.02
N GLU A 3 -2.88 14.51 9.40
CA GLU A 3 -4.17 14.06 8.83
C GLU A 3 -5.39 14.83 9.37
N SER A 4 -5.24 15.54 10.49
CA SER A 4 -6.34 16.29 11.13
C SER A 4 -6.87 17.44 10.26
N ARG A 5 -6.08 17.94 9.31
CA ARG A 5 -6.48 18.92 8.29
C ARG A 5 -7.08 18.30 7.02
N ARG A 6 -6.88 16.99 6.79
CA ARG A 6 -7.33 16.29 5.58
C ARG A 6 -8.65 15.53 5.76
N LEU A 7 -8.97 15.12 6.98
CA LEU A 7 -10.24 14.49 7.30
C LEU A 7 -11.38 15.53 7.29
N SER A 8 -12.39 15.28 6.45
CA SER A 8 -13.65 16.01 6.50
C SER A 8 -14.39 15.74 7.82
N LYS A 9 -15.45 16.51 8.07
CA LYS A 9 -16.31 16.28 9.24
C LYS A 9 -16.94 14.88 9.20
N VAL A 10 -17.37 14.44 8.01
CA VAL A 10 -18.00 13.14 7.79
C VAL A 10 -17.05 12.00 8.12
N ASP A 11 -15.77 12.11 7.72
CA ASP A 11 -14.77 11.07 8.00
C ASP A 11 -14.56 10.87 9.51
N LYS A 12 -14.58 11.96 10.27
CA LYS A 12 -14.45 11.93 11.73
C LYS A 12 -15.66 11.28 12.40
N GLU A 13 -16.86 11.53 11.89
CA GLU A 13 -18.09 10.91 12.40
C GLU A 13 -18.11 9.40 12.14
N VAL A 14 -17.68 8.96 10.96
CA VAL A 14 -17.55 7.52 10.63
C VAL A 14 -16.57 6.82 11.58
N ILE A 15 -15.39 7.42 11.80
CA ILE A 15 -14.39 6.88 12.73
C ILE A 15 -14.91 6.87 14.17
N ALA A 16 -15.62 7.93 14.60
CA ALA A 16 -16.18 8.03 15.94
C ALA A 16 -17.24 6.94 16.21
N VAL A 17 -18.14 6.71 15.25
CA VAL A 17 -19.13 5.62 15.34
C VAL A 17 -18.45 4.26 15.41
N ALA A 18 -17.37 4.06 14.63
CA ALA A 18 -16.62 2.81 14.67
C ALA A 18 -15.93 2.57 16.02
N LEU A 19 -15.38 3.61 16.64
CA LEU A 19 -14.80 3.53 17.99
C LEU A 19 -15.85 3.21 19.07
N ASP A 20 -17.00 3.88 19.04
CA ASP A 20 -18.08 3.68 20.01
C ASP A 20 -18.57 2.22 20.03
N ASN A 21 -18.57 1.58 18.86
CA ASN A 21 -19.02 0.21 18.69
C ASN A 21 -17.92 -0.83 18.81
N MET A 22 -16.64 -0.44 18.90
CA MET A 22 -15.48 -1.36 18.94
C MET A 22 -15.54 -2.34 20.13
N GLY A 23 -16.19 -1.95 21.24
CA GLY A 23 -16.40 -2.80 22.41
C GLY A 23 -17.69 -3.63 22.39
N ARG A 24 -18.55 -3.43 21.38
CA ARG A 24 -19.89 -4.04 21.28
C ARG A 24 -19.99 -5.17 20.26
N GLY A 25 -18.98 -5.35 19.41
CA GLY A 25 -18.96 -6.39 18.38
C GLY A 25 -17.82 -6.23 17.38
N ASP A 26 -17.88 -7.01 16.30
CA ASP A 26 -16.93 -6.90 15.20
C ASP A 26 -17.27 -5.66 14.34
N VAL A 27 -16.46 -4.61 14.47
CA VAL A 27 -16.63 -3.36 13.72
C VAL A 27 -15.55 -3.25 12.66
N CYS A 28 -15.98 -3.00 11.42
CA CYS A 28 -15.10 -2.83 10.26
C CYS A 28 -15.54 -1.63 9.43
N ILE A 29 -14.63 -0.67 9.19
CA ILE A 29 -14.88 0.50 8.35
C ILE A 29 -14.69 0.12 6.88
N ILE A 30 -15.72 0.29 6.04
CA ILE A 30 -15.60 0.09 4.60
C ILE A 30 -15.26 1.41 3.90
N THR A 31 -14.04 1.54 3.38
CA THR A 31 -13.57 2.78 2.73
C THR A 31 -12.36 2.57 1.83
N ASP A 32 -12.33 3.25 0.68
CA ASP A 32 -11.15 3.35 -0.19
C ASP A 32 -10.33 4.63 0.06
N ASP A 33 -10.73 5.47 1.04
CA ASP A 33 -10.00 6.69 1.37
C ASP A 33 -8.78 6.41 2.26
N TYR A 34 -7.59 6.71 1.76
CA TYR A 34 -6.32 6.48 2.47
C TYR A 34 -6.23 7.26 3.80
N SER A 35 -6.87 8.42 3.92
CA SER A 35 -6.83 9.23 5.14
C SER A 35 -7.60 8.54 6.27
N ILE A 36 -8.76 7.95 5.95
CA ILE A 36 -9.56 7.16 6.89
C ILE A 36 -8.81 5.89 7.27
N GLN A 37 -8.20 5.19 6.30
CA GLN A 37 -7.42 3.97 6.55
C GLN A 37 -6.21 4.24 7.46
N ASN A 38 -5.50 5.35 7.27
CA ASN A 38 -4.37 5.74 8.12
C ASN A 38 -4.81 5.94 9.57
N VAL A 39 -5.90 6.67 9.78
CA VAL A 39 -6.41 6.94 11.14
C VAL A 39 -7.02 5.69 11.76
N ALA A 40 -7.76 4.88 11.01
CA ALA A 40 -8.26 3.59 11.47
C ALA A 40 -7.12 2.66 11.88
N SER A 41 -6.05 2.57 11.08
CA SER A 41 -4.85 1.79 11.41
C SER A 41 -4.15 2.30 12.67
N PHE A 42 -4.07 3.61 12.87
CA PHE A 42 -3.48 4.19 14.08
C PHE A 42 -4.33 3.90 15.33
N LEU A 43 -5.65 3.87 15.19
CA LEU A 43 -6.60 3.60 16.25
C LEU A 43 -6.86 2.10 16.50
N GLY A 44 -6.27 1.21 15.70
CA GLY A 44 -6.48 -0.24 15.80
C GLY A 44 -7.87 -0.71 15.32
N LEU A 45 -8.57 0.11 14.54
CA LEU A 45 -9.86 -0.23 13.96
C LEU A 45 -9.66 -1.10 12.71
N LYS A 46 -10.52 -2.11 12.55
CA LYS A 46 -10.54 -2.90 11.31
C LYS A 46 -11.13 -2.05 10.19
N PHE A 47 -10.56 -2.16 9.00
CA PHE A 47 -11.09 -1.50 7.80
C PHE A 47 -10.88 -2.36 6.55
N ARG A 48 -11.69 -2.12 5.51
CA ARG A 48 -11.64 -2.82 4.22
C ARG A 48 -12.04 -1.87 3.08
N GLY A 49 -11.38 -1.92 1.93
CA GLY A 49 -11.80 -1.16 0.73
C GLY A 49 -13.03 -1.77 0.03
N LEU A 50 -13.79 -0.96 -0.71
CA LEU A 50 -14.90 -1.42 -1.57
C LEU A 50 -14.38 -2.15 -2.80
N SER A 51 -13.17 -1.82 -3.25
CA SER A 51 -12.49 -2.60 -4.29
C SER A 51 -12.11 -3.97 -3.73
N GLU A 52 -12.91 -4.94 -4.13
CA GLU A 52 -12.84 -6.36 -3.83
C GLU A 52 -11.40 -6.90 -3.75
N LYS A 53 -11.06 -7.43 -2.56
CA LYS A 53 -9.77 -8.05 -2.19
C LYS A 53 -8.58 -7.07 -2.23
N GLY A 54 -8.12 -6.66 -1.05
CA GLY A 54 -6.84 -5.97 -0.89
C GLY A 54 -5.70 -6.66 -1.67
N ILE A 55 -4.64 -5.92 -1.99
CA ILE A 55 -3.49 -6.30 -2.85
C ILE A 55 -3.42 -7.80 -3.20
N THR A 56 -4.05 -8.20 -4.30
CA THR A 56 -4.04 -9.60 -4.78
C THR A 56 -2.74 -9.96 -5.53
N LYS A 57 -1.89 -8.96 -5.82
CA LYS A 57 -0.71 -9.10 -6.67
C LYS A 57 0.40 -8.18 -6.18
N ARG A 58 1.54 -8.75 -5.77
CA ARG A 58 2.74 -7.98 -5.44
C ARG A 58 3.66 -7.94 -6.66
N PHE A 59 3.92 -6.75 -7.19
CA PHE A 59 4.85 -6.55 -8.29
C PHE A 59 6.27 -6.40 -7.75
N ILE A 60 7.15 -7.35 -8.04
CA ILE A 60 8.57 -7.26 -7.69
C ILE A 60 9.30 -6.50 -8.79
N TRP A 61 9.58 -5.23 -8.53
CA TRP A 61 10.41 -4.41 -9.41
C TRP A 61 11.88 -4.81 -9.30
N ARG A 62 12.53 -4.96 -10.45
CA ARG A 62 13.96 -5.21 -10.62
C ARG A 62 14.49 -4.31 -11.72
N PHE A 63 15.80 -4.11 -11.79
CA PHE A 63 16.42 -3.25 -12.79
C PHE A 63 17.32 -4.08 -13.70
N ARG A 64 17.16 -4.00 -15.02
CA ARG A 64 17.94 -4.78 -16.00
C ARG A 64 18.90 -3.86 -16.78
N CYS A 65 20.20 -4.15 -16.82
CA CYS A 65 21.15 -3.42 -17.71
C CYS A 65 20.77 -3.65 -19.17
N ARG A 66 20.70 -2.59 -19.97
CA ARG A 66 20.47 -2.69 -21.43
C ARG A 66 21.63 -3.35 -22.19
N GLY A 67 22.87 -3.18 -21.73
CA GLY A 67 24.08 -3.78 -22.29
C GLY A 67 24.27 -5.25 -21.88
N CYS A 68 24.78 -5.51 -20.68
CA CYS A 68 25.10 -6.85 -20.18
C CYS A 68 23.89 -7.69 -19.72
N LYS A 69 22.66 -7.15 -19.77
CA LYS A 69 21.41 -7.84 -19.40
C LYS A 69 21.32 -8.33 -17.94
N LYS A 70 22.27 -7.97 -17.06
CA LYS A 70 22.25 -8.28 -15.61
C LYS A 70 21.04 -7.64 -14.93
N ILE A 71 20.50 -8.34 -13.92
CA ILE A 71 19.31 -7.94 -13.17
C ILE A 71 19.71 -7.58 -11.73
N PHE A 72 19.40 -6.36 -11.34
CA PHE A 72 19.67 -5.79 -10.02
C PHE A 72 18.40 -5.72 -9.18
N LYS A 73 18.56 -6.02 -7.90
CA LYS A 73 17.48 -5.95 -6.91
C LYS A 73 17.25 -4.54 -6.38
N LYS A 74 18.29 -3.71 -6.37
CA LYS A 74 18.31 -2.32 -5.92
C LYS A 74 18.48 -1.39 -7.13
N PHE A 75 18.06 -0.14 -6.97
CA PHE A 75 18.32 0.90 -7.96
C PHE A 75 19.82 1.25 -7.95
N TYR A 76 20.40 1.37 -9.13
CA TYR A 76 21.73 1.95 -9.34
C TYR A 76 21.61 3.01 -10.45
N PRO A 77 22.34 4.13 -10.37
CA PRO A 77 22.30 5.18 -11.39
C PRO A 77 22.75 4.68 -12.77
N SER A 78 23.67 3.72 -12.79
CA SER A 78 24.20 3.05 -13.97
C SER A 78 24.62 1.63 -13.58
N CYS A 79 24.73 0.74 -14.57
CA CYS A 79 25.11 -0.63 -14.26
C CYS A 79 26.55 -0.70 -13.75
N PRO A 80 26.81 -1.31 -12.57
CA PRO A 80 28.16 -1.41 -12.01
C PRO A 80 29.12 -2.26 -12.86
N ASP A 81 28.58 -3.14 -13.71
CA ASP A 81 29.36 -4.02 -14.60
C ASP A 81 29.64 -3.42 -15.99
N CYS A 82 28.62 -2.80 -16.60
CA CYS A 82 28.59 -2.47 -18.03
C CYS A 82 28.59 -0.95 -18.27
N GLY A 83 28.39 -0.14 -17.24
CA GLY A 83 28.16 1.32 -17.32
C GLY A 83 26.85 1.74 -17.99
N SER A 84 26.16 0.83 -18.68
CA SER A 84 24.92 1.14 -19.42
C SER A 84 23.73 1.43 -18.51
N GLU A 85 22.72 2.08 -19.09
CA GLU A 85 21.45 2.40 -18.43
C GLU A 85 20.71 1.15 -17.93
N LEU A 86 20.11 1.27 -16.75
CA LEU A 86 19.23 0.27 -16.16
C LEU A 86 17.76 0.55 -16.48
N LYS A 87 17.07 -0.44 -17.06
CA LYS A 87 15.62 -0.38 -17.31
C LYS A 87 14.85 -1.10 -16.20
N PRO A 88 13.83 -0.50 -15.57
CA PRO A 88 12.97 -1.21 -14.64
C PRO A 88 12.18 -2.31 -15.36
N ILE A 89 12.17 -3.50 -14.77
CA ILE A 89 11.42 -4.67 -15.21
C ILE A 89 10.62 -5.22 -14.03
N VAL A 90 9.45 -5.77 -14.34
CA VAL A 90 8.60 -6.47 -13.37
C VAL A 90 8.94 -7.95 -13.44
N ARG A 91 9.41 -8.56 -12.35
CA ARG A 91 9.82 -9.97 -12.32
C ARG A 91 8.80 -10.81 -11.54
N LYS A 92 7.88 -11.44 -12.30
CA LYS A 92 6.80 -12.39 -11.93
C LYS A 92 5.85 -11.97 -10.79
N LYS A 93 4.62 -12.51 -10.90
CA LYS A 93 3.48 -12.30 -10.01
C LYS A 93 3.58 -13.33 -8.88
N ASP A 94 3.83 -12.89 -7.66
CA ASP A 94 3.58 -13.74 -6.49
C ASP A 94 2.07 -13.71 -6.22
N LYS A 95 1.42 -14.88 -6.21
CA LYS A 95 0.10 -15.03 -5.62
C LYS A 95 0.29 -14.81 -4.13
N VAL A 96 -0.27 -13.74 -3.59
CA VAL A 96 -0.37 -13.57 -2.15
C VAL A 96 -1.52 -14.48 -1.71
N GLU A 97 -1.18 -15.66 -1.19
CA GLU A 97 -2.13 -16.45 -0.40
C GLU A 97 -2.28 -15.78 0.96
N LEU A 98 -3.53 -15.46 1.29
CA LEU A 98 -3.97 -14.94 2.59
C LEU A 98 -4.02 -16.07 3.60
#